data_AF-A0A5J4T8C4-F1
#
_entry.id   AF-A0A5J4T8C4-F1
#
_cell.length_a   1.000
_cell.length_b   1.000
_cell.length_c   1.000
_cell.angle_alpha   90.00
_cell.angle_beta   90.00
_cell.angle_gamma   90.00
#
_symmetry.space_group_name_H-M   'P 1'
#
loop_
_entity.id
_entity.type
_entity.pdbx_description
1 polymer ?
#
loop_
_entity_poly.entity_id
_entity_poly.type
_entity_poly.pdbx_seq_one_letter_code
_entity_poly.pdbx_strand_id
1 'polypeptide(L)'
;VHPQQLTYDGNITATKFIKTGGLATEILCANGDTTTIDSKLSRTYNGSAGGWIRLCNFPAGASVGSPFIEFKVYSSYNAVQTIRLVPYYTVNGINTVYGIFTAPTKVSSYYDIEQGVNQLFHNHSGSGTSAIYSAYVRLESAGTVTIVVSDQSTYYTNRITEILTQDVVQGVANGTQIPITYDLANGGIINNMLQNWKLQH
;
A
#
# COMPACT_ATOMS: atom_id res chain seq x y z
N VAL A 1 -39.41 -6.41 21.36
CA VAL A 1 -38.47 -5.44 20.76
C VAL A 1 -38.47 -5.68 19.26
N HIS A 2 -38.77 -4.67 18.44
CA HIS A 2 -38.68 -4.77 16.97
C HIS A 2 -37.30 -4.27 16.52
N PRO A 3 -36.44 -5.11 15.93
CA PRO A 3 -35.19 -4.64 15.37
C PRO A 3 -35.48 -3.72 14.18
N GLN A 4 -35.11 -2.45 14.28
CA GLN A 4 -35.13 -1.55 13.14
C GLN A 4 -33.91 -1.85 12.29
N GLN A 5 -34.11 -2.52 11.15
CA GLN A 5 -33.05 -2.72 10.17
C GLN A 5 -32.98 -1.49 9.26
N LEU A 6 -31.82 -0.84 9.22
CA LEU A 6 -31.50 0.20 8.25
C LEU A 6 -30.64 -0.43 7.15
N THR A 7 -31.17 -0.48 5.94
CA THR A 7 -30.40 -0.85 4.75
C THR A 7 -29.96 0.45 4.07
N TYR A 8 -28.66 0.61 3.86
CA TYR A 8 -28.09 1.78 3.20
C TYR A 8 -26.98 1.35 2.25
N ASP A 9 -27.14 1.67 0.96
CA ASP A 9 -26.19 1.27 -0.10
C ASP A 9 -25.13 2.35 -0.38
N GLY A 10 -25.08 3.42 0.41
CA GLY A 10 -24.12 4.52 0.26
C GLY A 10 -23.05 4.55 1.36
N ASN A 11 -22.23 5.60 1.33
CA ASN A 11 -21.21 5.85 2.36
C ASN A 11 -21.83 6.40 3.65
N ILE A 12 -21.54 5.77 4.79
CA ILE A 12 -22.04 6.20 6.11
C ILE A 12 -20.98 7.07 6.80
N THR A 13 -21.35 8.31 7.11
CA THR A 13 -20.58 9.17 8.03
C THR A 13 -21.30 9.19 9.38
N ALA A 14 -20.70 8.64 10.43
CA ALA A 14 -21.22 8.84 11.80
C ALA A 14 -20.15 9.42 12.71
N THR A 15 -20.59 10.32 13.60
CA THR A 15 -19.75 10.96 14.62
C THR A 15 -19.39 10.00 15.76
N LYS A 16 -20.18 8.94 15.97
CA LYS A 16 -19.92 7.85 16.93
C LYS A 16 -20.56 6.54 16.45
N PHE A 17 -19.79 5.46 16.42
CA PHE A 17 -20.29 4.08 16.27
C PHE A 17 -19.92 3.28 17.52
N ILE A 18 -20.63 3.51 18.62
CA ILE A 18 -20.31 2.89 19.92
C ILE A 18 -21.41 1.90 20.27
N LYS A 19 -21.05 0.61 20.38
CA LYS A 19 -21.93 -0.40 20.98
C LYS A 19 -22.14 -0.05 22.45
N THR A 20 -23.37 -0.19 22.96
CA THR A 20 -23.63 0.00 24.39
C THR A 20 -22.71 -0.89 25.22
N GLY A 21 -21.86 -0.29 26.06
CA GLY A 21 -20.88 -0.99 26.90
C GLY A 21 -19.50 -1.24 26.25
N GLY A 22 -19.28 -0.82 25.00
CA GLY A 22 -17.97 -0.90 24.34
C GLY A 22 -17.03 0.27 24.67
N LEU A 23 -15.73 0.07 24.44
CA LEU A 23 -14.69 1.08 24.57
C LEU A 23 -14.63 1.98 23.34
N ALA A 24 -14.13 3.21 23.51
CA ALA A 24 -13.88 4.12 22.38
C ALA A 24 -12.80 3.60 21.40
N THR A 25 -12.07 2.54 21.78
CA THR A 25 -11.02 1.89 20.99
C THR A 25 -11.51 0.65 20.24
N GLU A 26 -12.82 0.43 20.16
CA GLU A 26 -13.43 -0.74 19.51
C GLU A 26 -14.25 -0.34 18.28
N ILE A 27 -14.29 -1.21 17.27
CA ILE A 27 -15.16 -1.11 16.08
C ILE A 27 -16.23 -2.20 16.17
N LEU A 28 -17.49 -1.85 15.87
CA LEU A 28 -18.60 -2.78 15.82
C LEU A 28 -18.64 -3.52 14.46
N CYS A 29 -18.56 -4.84 14.48
CA CYS A 29 -18.70 -5.70 13.31
C CYS A 29 -20.17 -5.84 12.90
N ALA A 30 -20.44 -6.13 11.62
CA ALA A 30 -21.80 -6.26 11.07
C ALA A 30 -22.64 -7.39 11.69
N ASN A 31 -22.00 -8.35 12.39
CA ASN A 31 -22.65 -9.43 13.13
C ASN A 31 -22.94 -9.07 14.60
N GLY A 32 -22.60 -7.87 15.05
CA GLY A 32 -22.80 -7.40 16.41
C GLY A 32 -21.64 -7.66 17.38
N ASP A 33 -20.53 -8.25 16.93
CA ASP A 33 -19.31 -8.43 17.73
C ASP A 33 -18.46 -7.15 17.77
N THR A 34 -17.52 -7.05 18.72
CA THR A 34 -16.53 -5.96 18.78
C THR A 34 -15.16 -6.46 18.35
N THR A 35 -14.39 -5.60 17.67
CA THR A 35 -12.96 -5.79 17.39
C THR A 35 -12.17 -4.57 17.86
N THR A 36 -10.88 -4.73 18.14
CA THR A 36 -10.01 -3.62 18.55
C THR A 36 -9.54 -2.80 17.34
N ILE A 37 -9.34 -1.49 17.52
CA ILE A 37 -8.81 -0.55 16.51
C ILE A 37 -7.36 -0.87 16.04
N ASP A 38 -6.66 -1.86 16.63
CA ASP A 38 -5.48 -2.51 16.00
C ASP A 38 -5.83 -3.26 14.69
N SER A 39 -6.96 -2.93 14.08
CA SER A 39 -7.39 -3.37 12.76
C SER A 39 -6.43 -2.83 11.71
N LYS A 40 -5.34 -3.55 11.49
CA LYS A 40 -4.47 -3.46 10.33
C LYS A 40 -5.35 -3.50 9.08
N LEU A 41 -5.45 -2.36 8.38
CA LEU A 41 -6.16 -2.27 7.11
C LEU A 41 -5.62 -3.37 6.20
N SER A 42 -6.51 -4.23 5.70
CA SER A 42 -6.11 -5.33 4.82
C SER A 42 -7.12 -5.50 3.70
N ARG A 43 -6.64 -6.01 2.56
CA ARG A 43 -7.49 -6.45 1.45
C ARG A 43 -6.90 -7.68 0.80
N THR A 44 -7.78 -8.60 0.45
CA THR A 44 -7.47 -9.78 -0.36
C THR A 44 -7.89 -9.54 -1.80
N TYR A 45 -7.00 -9.89 -2.73
CA TYR A 45 -7.13 -9.68 -4.17
C TYR A 45 -7.06 -11.00 -4.92
N ASN A 46 -7.87 -11.11 -5.98
CA ASN A 46 -7.68 -12.15 -6.98
C ASN A 46 -6.63 -11.68 -8.00
N GLY A 47 -5.41 -12.16 -7.84
CA GLY A 47 -4.26 -11.88 -8.72
C GLY A 47 -4.04 -12.93 -9.81
N SER A 48 -5.01 -13.81 -10.07
CA SER A 48 -4.84 -14.92 -11.03
C SER A 48 -4.60 -14.44 -12.47
N ALA A 49 -5.17 -13.30 -12.85
CA ALA A 49 -4.95 -12.66 -14.16
C ALA A 49 -3.77 -11.68 -14.17
N GLY A 50 -3.06 -11.53 -13.05
CA GLY A 50 -2.11 -10.43 -12.87
C GLY A 50 -2.78 -9.05 -12.90
N GLY A 51 -1.96 -8.02 -12.99
CA GLY A 51 -2.39 -6.63 -13.06
C GLY A 51 -1.71 -5.78 -11.99
N TRP A 52 -2.38 -4.70 -11.60
CA TRP A 52 -1.83 -3.67 -10.72
C TRP A 52 -2.77 -3.42 -9.55
N ILE A 53 -2.19 -3.24 -8.37
CA ILE A 53 -2.91 -2.83 -7.17
C ILE A 53 -2.37 -1.48 -6.74
N ARG A 54 -3.28 -0.53 -6.50
CA ARG A 54 -2.95 0.72 -5.82
C ARG A 54 -2.84 0.47 -4.33
N LEU A 55 -1.66 0.70 -3.77
CA LEU A 55 -1.42 0.58 -2.34
C LEU A 55 -2.08 1.72 -1.57
N CYS A 56 -1.82 2.96 -2.01
CA CYS A 56 -2.35 4.19 -1.42
C CYS A 56 -2.08 5.40 -2.31
N ASN A 57 -2.71 6.52 -1.95
CA ASN A 57 -2.44 7.85 -2.50
C ASN A 57 -1.76 8.75 -1.47
N PHE A 58 -0.94 9.66 -1.97
CA PHE A 58 -0.32 10.76 -1.25
C PHE A 58 -0.75 12.08 -1.89
N PRO A 59 -1.80 12.74 -1.37
CA PRO A 59 -2.16 14.09 -1.83
C PRO A 59 -1.03 15.05 -1.46
N ALA A 60 -0.52 15.82 -2.45
CA ALA A 60 0.63 16.69 -2.25
C ALA A 60 0.32 17.85 -1.28
N GLY A 61 -0.54 18.77 -1.67
CA GLY A 61 -0.82 20.00 -0.91
C GLY A 61 0.44 20.82 -0.59
N ALA A 62 0.27 21.96 0.08
CA ALA A 62 1.38 22.68 0.69
C ALA A 62 1.66 22.05 2.07
N SER A 63 2.80 21.40 2.27
CA SER A 63 3.12 20.73 3.55
C SER A 63 4.62 20.55 3.76
N VAL A 64 5.02 20.29 4.99
CA VAL A 64 6.36 19.78 5.33
C VAL A 64 6.22 18.46 6.10
N GLY A 65 7.26 17.63 6.08
CA GLY A 65 7.32 16.35 6.80
C GLY A 65 7.29 15.13 5.88
N SER A 66 7.69 13.98 6.43
CA SER A 66 7.78 12.72 5.67
C SER A 66 7.08 11.61 6.44
N PRO A 67 5.76 11.41 6.27
CA PRO A 67 5.07 10.27 6.84
C PRO A 67 5.59 8.98 6.22
N PHE A 68 5.23 7.84 6.80
CA PHE A 68 5.54 6.54 6.22
C PHE A 68 4.35 5.58 6.32
N ILE A 69 4.33 4.61 5.42
CA ILE A 69 3.43 3.46 5.50
C ILE A 69 4.18 2.20 5.10
N GLU A 70 3.93 1.12 5.80
CA GLU A 70 4.48 -0.19 5.53
C GLU A 70 3.36 -1.18 5.24
N PHE A 71 3.58 -2.00 4.21
CA PHE A 71 2.71 -3.08 3.81
C PHE A 71 3.44 -4.41 3.90
N LYS A 72 2.72 -5.43 4.37
CA LYS A 72 3.11 -6.83 4.19
C LYS A 72 2.21 -7.47 3.14
N VAL A 73 2.82 -8.11 2.16
CA VAL A 73 2.13 -8.83 1.09
C VAL A 73 2.29 -10.33 1.32
N TYR A 74 1.17 -11.02 1.46
CA TYR A 74 1.05 -12.45 1.63
C TYR A 74 0.52 -13.08 0.35
N SER A 75 1.33 -13.89 -0.32
CA SER A 75 0.92 -14.73 -1.45
C SER A 75 0.66 -16.17 -0.99
N SER A 76 0.02 -16.97 -1.83
CA SER A 76 -0.48 -18.31 -1.50
C SER A 76 0.62 -19.37 -1.26
N TYR A 77 1.89 -19.11 -1.61
CA TYR A 77 2.94 -20.15 -1.74
C TYR A 77 4.26 -19.90 -0.96
N ASN A 78 4.31 -18.88 -0.09
CA ASN A 78 5.39 -18.51 0.87
C ASN A 78 6.30 -17.31 0.52
N ALA A 79 6.79 -16.75 1.64
CA ALA A 79 7.63 -15.59 1.92
C ALA A 79 6.94 -14.21 1.79
N VAL A 80 6.76 -13.57 2.95
CA VAL A 80 6.16 -12.25 3.10
C VAL A 80 7.06 -11.21 2.45
N GLN A 81 6.49 -10.43 1.56
CA GLN A 81 7.17 -9.25 1.01
C GLN A 81 6.85 -8.04 1.88
N THR A 82 7.84 -7.19 2.08
CA THR A 82 7.65 -5.94 2.84
C THR A 82 7.88 -4.75 1.91
N ILE A 83 6.93 -3.83 1.92
CA ILE A 83 7.00 -2.59 1.14
C ILE A 83 6.85 -1.43 2.11
N ARG A 84 7.85 -0.56 2.18
CA ARG A 84 7.80 0.67 2.96
C ARG A 84 7.87 1.86 2.02
N LEU A 85 6.97 2.83 2.19
CA LEU A 85 6.92 4.06 1.42
C LEU A 85 7.09 5.27 2.33
N VAL A 86 7.88 6.24 1.88
CA VAL A 86 8.19 7.49 2.59
C VAL A 86 8.15 8.66 1.59
N PRO A 87 6.98 9.32 1.40
CA PRO A 87 6.89 10.56 0.63
C PRO A 87 7.61 11.72 1.33
N TYR A 88 8.42 12.48 0.60
CA TYR A 88 9.09 13.69 1.10
C TYR A 88 8.31 14.94 0.68
N TYR A 89 7.59 15.56 1.63
CA TYR A 89 6.81 16.77 1.39
C TYR A 89 7.63 18.05 1.51
N THR A 90 7.33 18.98 0.61
CA THR A 90 7.78 20.37 0.63
C THR A 90 6.59 21.30 0.46
N VAL A 91 6.80 22.59 0.74
CA VAL A 91 5.76 23.61 0.57
C VAL A 91 5.19 23.67 -0.85
N ASN A 92 5.94 23.16 -1.84
CA ASN A 92 5.56 23.11 -3.25
C ASN A 92 4.90 21.79 -3.67
N GLY A 93 4.68 20.85 -2.74
CA GLY A 93 4.18 19.51 -2.99
C GLY A 93 5.21 18.43 -2.66
N ILE A 94 5.03 17.22 -3.20
CA ILE A 94 5.93 16.09 -2.95
C ILE A 94 7.13 16.20 -3.90
N ASN A 95 8.34 16.21 -3.34
CA ASN A 95 9.56 16.19 -4.15
C ASN A 95 9.82 14.80 -4.74
N THR A 96 9.68 13.77 -3.89
CA THR A 96 9.91 12.38 -4.26
C THR A 96 9.18 11.43 -3.30
N VAL A 97 8.89 10.22 -3.76
CA VAL A 97 8.36 9.14 -2.93
C VAL A 97 9.43 8.05 -2.85
N TYR A 98 10.12 7.99 -1.72
CA TYR A 98 11.05 6.90 -1.48
C TYR A 98 10.27 5.62 -1.18
N GLY A 99 10.79 4.50 -1.64
CA GLY A 99 10.28 3.20 -1.21
C GLY A 99 11.40 2.20 -1.05
N ILE A 100 11.16 1.24 -0.18
CA ILE A 100 11.96 0.03 -0.03
C ILE A 100 11.01 -1.13 -0.28
N PHE A 101 11.41 -2.00 -1.20
CA PHE A 101 10.72 -3.27 -1.42
C PHE A 101 11.70 -4.40 -1.12
N THR A 102 11.42 -5.12 -0.04
CA THR A 102 12.13 -6.34 0.34
C THR A 102 11.38 -7.56 -0.23
N ALA A 103 12.03 -8.22 -1.18
CA ALA A 103 11.54 -9.43 -1.83
C ALA A 103 11.53 -10.64 -0.87
N PRO A 104 10.85 -11.75 -1.23
CA PRO A 104 10.83 -12.95 -0.41
C PRO A 104 12.19 -13.67 -0.38
N THR A 105 12.45 -14.46 0.68
CA THR A 105 13.72 -15.19 0.90
C THR A 105 14.06 -16.24 -0.17
N LYS A 106 13.07 -16.67 -0.98
CA LYS A 106 13.28 -17.58 -2.11
C LYS A 106 13.10 -16.82 -3.42
N VAL A 107 14.19 -16.22 -3.87
CA VAL A 107 14.34 -15.72 -5.23
C VAL A 107 14.85 -16.88 -6.09
N SER A 108 14.26 -17.12 -7.27
CA SER A 108 14.73 -18.18 -8.17
C SER A 108 16.17 -17.90 -8.64
N SER A 109 16.83 -18.86 -9.28
CA SER A 109 18.17 -18.66 -9.86
C SER A 109 18.23 -17.56 -10.94
N TYR A 110 17.08 -17.02 -11.35
CA TYR A 110 16.92 -15.98 -12.37
C TYR A 110 16.47 -14.62 -11.82
N TYR A 111 16.38 -14.46 -10.50
CA TYR A 111 15.89 -13.23 -9.86
C TYR A 111 14.39 -12.94 -10.06
N ASP A 112 13.63 -13.95 -10.49
CA ASP A 112 12.19 -13.82 -10.68
C ASP A 112 11.44 -14.08 -9.38
N ILE A 113 10.53 -13.16 -9.03
CA ILE A 113 9.52 -13.39 -8.00
C ILE A 113 8.41 -14.21 -8.67
N GLU A 114 8.55 -15.53 -8.66
CA GLU A 114 7.61 -16.43 -9.34
C GLU A 114 6.16 -16.29 -8.81
N GLN A 115 5.97 -15.83 -7.57
CA GLN A 115 4.66 -15.79 -6.90
C GLN A 115 4.55 -14.64 -5.90
N GLY A 116 4.16 -13.44 -6.37
CA GLY A 116 4.03 -12.27 -5.51
C GLY A 116 3.90 -10.96 -6.30
N VAL A 117 4.40 -9.88 -5.69
CA VAL A 117 4.53 -8.60 -6.37
C VAL A 117 5.92 -8.57 -7.00
N ASN A 118 6.08 -8.10 -8.22
CA ASN A 118 7.41 -8.05 -8.84
C ASN A 118 7.87 -6.65 -9.25
N GLN A 119 7.03 -5.64 -9.07
CA GLN A 119 7.37 -4.25 -9.33
C GLN A 119 6.70 -3.36 -8.28
N LEU A 120 7.43 -2.34 -7.85
CA LEU A 120 6.92 -1.21 -7.07
C LEU A 120 7.24 0.06 -7.84
N PHE A 121 6.24 0.91 -8.05
CA PHE A 121 6.47 2.21 -8.68
C PHE A 121 5.45 3.22 -8.17
N HIS A 122 5.75 4.50 -8.37
CA HIS A 122 4.80 5.58 -8.12
C HIS A 122 4.57 6.42 -9.37
N ASN A 123 3.36 6.90 -9.57
CA ASN A 123 3.05 7.93 -10.57
C ASN A 123 2.29 9.09 -9.90
N HIS A 124 1.99 10.13 -10.66
CA HIS A 124 1.17 11.23 -10.17
C HIS A 124 0.28 11.80 -11.27
N SER A 125 -0.84 12.37 -10.85
CA SER A 125 -1.70 13.23 -11.67
C SER A 125 -1.65 14.66 -11.14
N GLY A 126 -1.67 15.66 -12.02
CA GLY A 126 -1.58 17.08 -11.64
C GLY A 126 -0.13 17.53 -11.40
N SER A 127 0.05 18.71 -10.83
CA SER A 127 1.39 19.27 -10.55
C SER A 127 1.43 20.10 -9.27
N GLY A 128 2.63 20.24 -8.70
CA GLY A 128 2.87 20.99 -7.48
C GLY A 128 1.97 20.53 -6.32
N THR A 129 1.29 21.48 -5.67
CA THR A 129 0.43 21.22 -4.52
C THR A 129 -0.91 20.58 -4.90
N SER A 130 -1.30 20.59 -6.17
CA SER A 130 -2.50 19.92 -6.67
C SER A 130 -2.30 18.45 -7.02
N ALA A 131 -1.05 17.98 -7.02
CA ALA A 131 -0.72 16.63 -7.45
C ALA A 131 -1.23 15.57 -6.47
N ILE A 132 -1.60 14.41 -7.01
CA ILE A 132 -1.89 13.20 -6.24
C ILE A 132 -0.92 12.14 -6.70
N TYR A 133 -0.03 11.73 -5.80
CA TYR A 133 0.92 10.65 -6.06
C TYR A 133 0.28 9.33 -5.67
N SER A 134 0.36 8.33 -6.52
CA SER A 134 -0.21 7.00 -6.28
C SER A 134 0.91 5.97 -6.31
N ALA A 135 0.95 5.08 -5.32
CA ALA A 135 1.90 3.97 -5.27
C ALA A 135 1.21 2.68 -5.73
N TYR A 136 1.88 1.95 -6.62
CA TYR A 136 1.36 0.74 -7.23
C TYR A 136 2.34 -0.41 -7.15
N VAL A 137 1.75 -1.60 -7.08
CA VAL A 137 2.46 -2.87 -7.19
C VAL A 137 1.93 -3.68 -8.36
N ARG A 138 2.83 -4.38 -9.06
CA ARG A 138 2.46 -5.31 -10.13
C ARG A 138 2.36 -6.73 -9.63
N LEU A 139 1.32 -7.44 -10.06
CA LEU A 139 1.13 -8.87 -9.97
C LEU A 139 1.25 -9.49 -11.38
N GLU A 140 2.01 -10.56 -11.54
CA GLU A 140 2.09 -11.27 -12.84
C GLU A 140 1.02 -12.35 -12.97
N SER A 141 0.97 -13.25 -12.01
CA SER A 141 -0.13 -14.19 -11.77
C SER A 141 0.17 -14.88 -10.44
N ALA A 142 -0.47 -14.41 -9.37
CA ALA A 142 -0.07 -14.77 -8.00
C ALA A 142 -1.17 -15.51 -7.21
N GLY A 143 -2.19 -16.03 -7.92
CA GLY A 143 -3.37 -16.63 -7.29
C GLY A 143 -4.07 -15.62 -6.37
N THR A 144 -4.22 -15.94 -5.09
CA THR A 144 -4.75 -15.01 -4.09
C THR A 144 -3.63 -14.28 -3.37
N VAL A 145 -3.76 -12.95 -3.26
CA VAL A 145 -2.79 -12.08 -2.56
C VAL A 145 -3.52 -11.27 -1.49
N THR A 146 -3.02 -11.31 -0.27
CA THR A 146 -3.50 -10.45 0.82
C THR A 146 -2.46 -9.40 1.15
N ILE A 147 -2.86 -8.13 1.13
CA ILE A 147 -2.00 -7.01 1.52
C ILE A 147 -2.54 -6.45 2.82
N VAL A 148 -1.66 -6.26 3.80
CA VAL A 148 -1.99 -5.64 5.08
C VAL A 148 -1.09 -4.43 5.31
N VAL A 149 -1.62 -3.37 5.91
CA VAL A 149 -0.82 -2.30 6.50
C VAL A 149 -0.20 -2.85 7.78
N SER A 150 1.12 -2.97 7.82
CA SER A 150 1.85 -3.51 8.97
C SER A 150 2.30 -2.43 9.94
N ASP A 151 2.58 -1.24 9.44
CA ASP A 151 2.99 -0.07 10.22
C ASP A 151 2.63 1.22 9.46
N GLN A 152 2.39 2.30 10.18
CA GLN A 152 2.09 3.61 9.60
C GLN A 152 2.49 4.71 10.57
N SER A 153 2.99 5.83 10.03
CA SER A 153 3.29 7.02 10.83
C SER A 153 2.06 7.52 11.58
N THR A 154 2.24 7.80 12.88
CA THR A 154 1.22 8.46 13.71
C THR A 154 1.13 9.97 13.49
N TYR A 155 2.11 10.56 12.79
CA TYR A 155 2.13 11.96 12.37
C TYR A 155 1.70 12.09 10.91
N TYR A 156 1.01 13.18 10.57
CA TYR A 156 0.55 13.49 9.21
C TYR A 156 -0.29 12.36 8.57
N THR A 157 -1.08 11.64 9.37
CA THR A 157 -1.88 10.48 8.95
C THR A 157 -2.84 10.80 7.80
N ASN A 158 -3.37 12.03 7.75
CA ASN A 158 -4.24 12.52 6.70
C ASN A 158 -3.56 12.69 5.33
N ARG A 159 -2.24 12.46 5.23
CA ARG A 159 -1.47 12.51 3.99
C ARG A 159 -1.37 11.18 3.27
N ILE A 160 -1.86 10.10 3.88
CA ILE A 160 -1.92 8.78 3.28
C ILE A 160 -3.40 8.43 3.16
N THR A 161 -3.90 8.44 1.93
CA THR A 161 -5.33 8.26 1.65
C THR A 161 -5.54 7.08 0.71
N GLU A 162 -6.80 6.66 0.55
CA GLU A 162 -7.17 5.60 -0.39
C GLU A 162 -6.34 4.32 -0.24
N ILE A 163 -6.06 3.96 1.01
CA ILE A 163 -5.28 2.76 1.35
C ILE A 163 -6.09 1.53 0.98
N LEU A 164 -5.57 0.73 0.03
CA LEU A 164 -6.18 -0.53 -0.43
C LEU A 164 -7.67 -0.40 -0.79
N THR A 165 -8.07 0.69 -1.46
CA THR A 165 -9.48 0.94 -1.81
C THR A 165 -9.88 0.46 -3.21
N GLN A 166 -8.91 0.27 -4.10
CA GLN A 166 -9.14 -0.12 -5.48
C GLN A 166 -8.94 -1.64 -5.67
N ASP A 167 -9.74 -2.26 -6.52
CA ASP A 167 -9.50 -3.63 -7.00
C ASP A 167 -8.36 -3.68 -8.03
N VAL A 168 -7.98 -4.89 -8.44
CA VAL A 168 -6.91 -5.10 -9.43
C VAL A 168 -7.29 -4.46 -10.76
N VAL A 169 -6.38 -3.66 -11.33
CA VAL A 169 -6.55 -3.05 -12.66
C VAL A 169 -5.54 -3.59 -13.66
N GLN A 170 -5.92 -3.67 -14.93
CA GLN A 170 -5.08 -4.24 -15.98
C GLN A 170 -4.03 -3.28 -16.53
N GLY A 171 -4.18 -1.98 -16.27
CA GLY A 171 -3.26 -0.95 -16.72
C GLY A 171 -3.26 0.26 -15.81
N VAL A 172 -2.11 0.92 -15.75
CA VAL A 172 -1.82 2.13 -14.98
C VAL A 172 -0.93 3.03 -15.81
N ALA A 173 -1.04 4.34 -15.64
CA ALA A 173 -0.14 5.27 -16.31
C ALA A 173 1.32 5.03 -15.86
N ASN A 174 2.27 5.24 -16.78
CA ASN A 174 3.70 5.12 -16.49
C ASN A 174 4.10 5.96 -15.26
N GLY A 175 5.10 5.49 -14.53
CA GLY A 175 5.64 6.20 -13.38
C GLY A 175 7.10 5.85 -13.12
N THR A 176 7.60 6.29 -11.98
CA THR A 176 8.98 6.08 -11.55
C THR A 176 9.07 4.76 -10.79
N GLN A 177 9.84 3.82 -11.33
CA GLN A 177 10.09 2.55 -10.67
C GLN A 177 10.98 2.73 -9.45
N ILE A 178 10.57 2.16 -8.33
CA ILE A 178 11.35 2.14 -7.10
C ILE A 178 12.23 0.87 -7.11
N PRO A 179 13.54 0.99 -6.83
CA PRO A 179 14.42 -0.17 -6.77
C PRO A 179 13.97 -1.23 -5.76
N ILE A 180 14.18 -2.49 -6.12
CA ILE A 180 13.88 -3.66 -5.28
C ILE A 180 15.18 -4.16 -4.66
N THR A 181 15.13 -4.42 -3.35
CA THR A 181 16.20 -5.06 -2.60
C THR A 181 15.84 -6.52 -2.35
N TYR A 182 16.71 -7.43 -2.78
CA TYR A 182 16.51 -8.86 -2.62
C TYR A 182 17.33 -9.37 -1.45
N ASP A 183 16.65 -9.97 -0.46
CA ASP A 183 17.29 -10.72 0.63
C ASP A 183 17.48 -12.17 0.19
N LEU A 184 18.71 -12.52 -0.18
CA LEU A 184 19.06 -13.89 -0.49
C LEU A 184 19.28 -14.59 0.85
N ALA A 185 18.39 -15.53 1.21
CA ALA A 185 18.39 -16.30 2.46
C ALA A 185 19.76 -16.84 2.96
N ASN A 186 20.78 -16.85 2.09
CA ASN A 186 22.17 -17.20 2.38
C ASN A 186 23.04 -16.02 2.88
N GLY A 187 22.43 -14.91 3.33
CA GLY A 187 23.13 -13.78 3.96
C GLY A 187 23.68 -12.71 2.99
N GLY A 188 23.18 -12.65 1.76
CA GLY A 188 23.57 -11.66 0.76
C GLY A 188 22.43 -10.69 0.43
N ILE A 189 22.68 -9.38 0.52
CA ILE A 189 21.75 -8.35 0.05
C ILE A 189 22.21 -7.90 -1.33
N ILE A 190 21.39 -8.12 -2.36
CA ILE A 190 21.59 -7.45 -3.66
C ILE A 190 20.74 -6.18 -3.66
N ASN A 191 21.42 -5.04 -3.61
CA ASN A 191 20.83 -3.76 -3.98
C ASN A 191 21.01 -3.57 -5.49
N ASN A 192 19.93 -3.28 -6.20
CA ASN A 192 19.99 -2.92 -7.61
C ASN A 192 20.66 -1.53 -7.74
N MET A 193 21.99 -1.48 -7.71
CA MET A 193 22.75 -0.24 -7.78
C MET A 193 22.82 0.26 -9.24
N LEU A 194 22.39 1.52 -9.42
CA LEU A 194 22.59 2.42 -10.57
C LEU A 194 21.80 2.16 -11.88
N GLN A 195 20.79 3.00 -12.15
CA GLN A 195 20.61 3.56 -13.50
C GLN A 195 21.31 4.93 -13.56
N ASN A 196 22.63 4.92 -13.74
CA ASN A 196 23.35 6.12 -14.16
C ASN A 196 23.01 6.40 -15.63
N TRP A 197 22.08 7.31 -15.91
CA TRP A 197 22.05 7.96 -17.22
C TRP A 197 23.09 9.07 -17.21
N LYS A 198 24.30 8.76 -17.69
CA LYS A 198 25.18 9.81 -18.22
C LYS A 198 24.49 10.37 -19.46
N LEU A 199 24.09 11.65 -19.41
CA LEU A 199 23.91 12.44 -20.63
C LEU A 199 25.29 12.52 -21.29
N GLN A 200 25.47 11.84 -22.42
CA GLN A 200 26.50 12.23 -23.39
C GLN A 200 25.87 13.24 -24.34
N HIS A 201 26.63 14.33 -24.53
CA HIS A 201 26.33 15.54 -25.29
C HIS A 201 25.61 15.30 -26.62
#